data_AF-A0A6H9UVX0-F1
#
_entry.id   AF-A0A6H9UVX0-F1
#
_cell.length_a   1.000
_cell.length_b   1.000
_cell.length_c   1.000
_cell.angle_alpha   90.00
_cell.angle_beta   90.00
_cell.angle_gamma   90.00
#
_symmetry.space_group_name_H-M   'P 1'
#
loop_
_entity.id
_entity.type
_entity.pdbx_description
1 polymer ?
#
loop_
_entity_poly.entity_id
_entity_poly.type
_entity_poly.pdbx_seq_one_letter_code
_entity_poly.pdbx_strand_id
1 'polypeptide(L)'
;MTEQDRTRTQEGGPEPVQTRKATRRGGGDPATRGRTTIADGVVEKIAGMAARDVLGVHTMGSGLSRTFGAVRDRVPGGSKAVTRGVKAEVGEVQTALDLEIVVDFGVSISDVARAVRENVVAAVERMTGLEVVEVNIAVSDVKLPEEEEEEAAPRIQ
;
A
#
# COMPACT_ATOMS: atom_id res chain seq x y z
N MET A 1 -42.83 22.84 -88.10
CA MET A 1 -44.04 22.43 -87.34
C MET A 1 -43.61 21.21 -86.53
N THR A 2 -43.49 21.19 -85.21
CA THR A 2 -43.98 22.01 -84.08
C THR A 2 -43.19 21.43 -82.88
N GLU A 3 -42.28 22.16 -82.22
CA GLU A 3 -42.50 23.01 -81.03
C GLU A 3 -42.61 22.26 -79.68
N GLN A 4 -41.94 22.85 -78.68
CA GLN A 4 -42.23 22.89 -77.24
C GLN A 4 -41.64 21.82 -76.31
N ASP A 5 -40.42 22.13 -75.84
CA ASP A 5 -40.16 22.62 -74.48
C ASP A 5 -41.08 22.11 -73.35
N ARG A 6 -40.50 21.30 -72.45
CA ARG A 6 -41.00 21.11 -71.08
C ARG A 6 -39.82 21.06 -70.13
N THR A 7 -39.63 22.20 -69.48
CA THR A 7 -38.88 22.45 -68.26
C THR A 7 -38.99 21.31 -67.24
N ARG A 8 -37.85 20.68 -66.94
CA ARG A 8 -37.72 19.72 -65.84
C ARG A 8 -37.48 20.48 -64.55
N THR A 9 -38.53 20.60 -63.74
CA THR A 9 -38.49 21.16 -62.38
C THR A 9 -37.48 20.39 -61.52
N GLN A 10 -36.53 21.12 -60.95
CA GLN A 10 -35.62 20.65 -59.90
C GLN A 10 -36.38 20.69 -58.56
N GLU A 11 -36.83 19.55 -58.08
CA GLU A 11 -37.31 19.42 -56.69
C GLU A 11 -36.12 19.04 -55.81
N GLY A 12 -35.53 20.04 -55.16
CA GLY A 12 -34.58 19.85 -54.08
C GLY A 12 -35.30 19.27 -52.87
N GLY A 13 -35.21 17.95 -52.70
CA GLY A 13 -35.65 17.28 -51.48
C GLY A 13 -34.83 17.75 -50.27
N PRO A 14 -35.41 17.82 -49.06
CA PRO A 14 -34.70 18.27 -47.88
C PRO A 14 -33.56 17.28 -47.58
N GLU A 15 -32.32 17.77 -47.54
CA GLU A 15 -31.19 16.98 -47.08
C GLU A 15 -31.48 16.41 -45.69
N PRO A 16 -31.15 15.13 -45.43
CA PRO A 16 -31.29 14.58 -44.09
C PRO A 16 -30.34 15.37 -43.19
N VAL A 17 -30.92 16.12 -42.25
CA VAL A 17 -30.19 16.75 -41.16
C VAL A 17 -29.53 15.63 -40.36
N GLN A 18 -28.27 15.34 -40.71
CA GLN A 18 -27.42 14.45 -39.96
C GLN A 18 -27.27 15.08 -38.59
N THR A 19 -28.10 14.61 -37.65
CA THR A 19 -27.96 14.94 -36.24
C THR A 19 -26.59 14.41 -35.85
N ARG A 20 -25.60 15.30 -35.84
CA ARG A 20 -24.24 15.03 -35.39
C ARG A 20 -24.39 14.51 -33.97
N LYS A 21 -24.33 13.18 -33.84
CA LYS A 21 -24.38 12.48 -32.57
C LYS A 21 -23.24 13.06 -31.76
N ALA A 22 -23.56 13.93 -30.80
CA ALA A 22 -22.58 14.55 -29.94
C ALA A 22 -21.71 13.43 -29.40
N THR A 23 -20.42 13.45 -29.76
CA THR A 23 -19.45 12.49 -29.27
C THR A 23 -19.41 12.69 -27.77
N ARG A 24 -20.12 11.82 -27.02
CA ARG A 24 -20.09 11.80 -25.57
C ARG A 24 -18.64 11.51 -25.18
N ARG A 25 -17.85 12.56 -24.93
CA ARG A 25 -16.51 12.44 -24.38
C ARG A 25 -16.66 11.88 -22.97
N GLY A 26 -16.24 10.63 -22.80
CA GLY A 26 -16.32 9.89 -21.54
C GLY A 26 -17.53 8.95 -21.45
N GLY A 27 -17.53 7.87 -22.23
CA GLY A 27 -18.47 6.76 -22.07
C GLY A 27 -17.92 5.75 -21.06
N GLY A 28 -18.72 5.40 -20.05
CA GLY A 28 -18.38 4.40 -19.02
C GLY A 28 -18.54 4.94 -17.59
N ASP A 29 -18.56 4.05 -16.60
CA ASP A 29 -18.58 4.42 -15.18
C ASP A 29 -17.33 5.28 -14.86
N PRO A 30 -17.49 6.51 -14.32
CA PRO A 30 -16.38 7.33 -13.87
C PRO A 30 -15.35 6.59 -13.01
N ALA A 31 -15.77 5.62 -12.19
CA ALA A 31 -14.89 4.85 -11.31
C ALA A 31 -13.88 3.96 -12.05
N THR A 32 -14.15 3.62 -13.31
CA THR A 32 -13.27 2.75 -14.14
C THR A 32 -12.20 3.52 -14.92
N ARG A 33 -12.17 4.86 -14.80
CA ARG A 33 -11.29 5.72 -15.59
C ARG A 33 -10.04 6.07 -14.79
N GLY A 34 -8.95 5.33 -15.01
CA GLY A 34 -7.64 5.64 -14.46
C GLY A 34 -6.92 4.42 -13.90
N ARG A 35 -5.77 4.66 -13.25
CA ARG A 35 -4.99 3.65 -12.52
C ARG A 35 -4.63 4.23 -11.16
N THR A 36 -4.86 3.45 -10.10
CA THR A 36 -4.39 3.75 -8.75
C THR A 36 -3.06 3.05 -8.54
N THR A 37 -2.04 3.79 -8.09
CA THR A 37 -0.74 3.24 -7.72
C THR A 37 -0.49 3.54 -6.25
N ILE A 38 -0.05 2.54 -5.50
CA ILE A 38 0.21 2.65 -4.06
C ILE A 38 1.71 2.68 -3.87
N ALA A 39 2.21 3.66 -3.12
CA ALA A 39 3.63 3.75 -2.83
C ALA A 39 4.05 2.66 -1.83
N ASP A 40 5.25 2.13 -1.99
CA ASP A 40 5.83 1.09 -1.12
C ASP A 40 5.71 1.46 0.37
N GLY A 41 6.05 2.71 0.72
CA GLY A 41 5.96 3.21 2.09
C GLY A 41 4.55 3.27 2.69
N VAL A 42 3.49 3.11 1.90
CA VAL A 42 2.11 2.92 2.41
C VAL A 42 1.90 1.46 2.77
N VAL A 43 2.33 0.53 1.92
CA VAL A 43 2.24 -0.92 2.17
C VAL A 43 3.10 -1.30 3.38
N GLU A 44 4.32 -0.76 3.48
CA GLU A 44 5.21 -0.95 4.64
C GLU A 44 4.55 -0.50 5.96
N LYS A 45 3.79 0.61 5.95
CA LYS A 45 3.08 1.08 7.15
C LYS A 45 1.95 0.15 7.54
N ILE A 46 1.17 -0.33 6.57
CA ILE A 46 0.07 -1.27 6.82
C ILE A 46 0.63 -2.56 7.39
N ALA A 47 1.64 -3.14 6.73
CA ALA A 47 2.29 -4.36 7.17
C ALA A 47 2.95 -4.21 8.55
N GLY A 48 3.65 -3.09 8.82
CA GLY A 48 4.27 -2.82 10.11
C GLY A 48 3.27 -2.66 11.26
N MET A 49 2.13 -2.03 11.02
CA MET A 49 1.05 -1.97 12.02
C MET A 49 0.43 -3.35 12.25
N ALA A 50 0.08 -4.06 11.17
CA ALA A 50 -0.51 -5.39 11.28
C ALA A 50 0.41 -6.40 11.97
N ALA A 51 1.72 -6.36 11.71
CA ALA A 51 2.66 -7.24 12.38
C ALA A 51 2.78 -6.95 13.89
N ARG A 52 2.70 -5.68 14.31
CA ARG A 52 2.73 -5.29 15.73
C ARG A 52 1.48 -5.64 16.51
N ASP A 53 0.35 -5.79 15.83
CA ASP A 53 -0.91 -6.19 16.47
C ASP A 53 -0.93 -7.68 16.88
N VAL A 54 0.08 -8.46 16.47
CA VAL A 54 0.19 -9.88 16.81
C VAL A 54 0.84 -10.06 18.18
N LEU A 55 0.17 -10.81 19.06
CA LEU A 55 0.68 -11.17 20.38
C LEU A 55 2.01 -11.93 20.28
N GLY A 56 2.98 -11.55 21.10
CA GLY A 56 4.33 -12.11 21.10
C GLY A 56 5.32 -11.38 20.19
N VAL A 57 4.87 -10.39 19.41
CA VAL A 57 5.77 -9.43 18.75
C VAL A 57 6.04 -8.27 19.71
N HIS A 58 7.30 -8.16 20.15
CA HIS A 58 7.71 -7.09 21.05
C HIS A 58 7.96 -5.78 20.29
N THR A 59 8.80 -5.86 19.26
CA THR A 59 9.13 -4.72 18.40
C THR A 59 9.51 -5.19 16.99
N MET A 60 9.58 -4.23 16.06
CA MET A 60 9.98 -4.46 14.68
C MET A 60 11.27 -3.72 14.33
N GLY A 61 12.14 -4.43 13.62
CA GLY A 61 13.45 -3.99 13.18
C GLY A 61 14.54 -4.08 14.26
N SER A 62 15.79 -4.05 13.81
CA SER A 62 16.97 -4.08 14.68
C SER A 62 16.86 -3.13 15.89
N GLY A 63 16.91 -3.72 17.08
CA GLY A 63 16.93 -3.05 18.37
C GLY A 63 18.16 -2.14 18.51
N LEU A 64 18.03 -0.88 18.09
CA LEU A 64 19.05 0.15 18.34
C LEU A 64 19.18 0.55 19.83
N SER A 65 18.58 -0.21 20.74
CA SER A 65 18.50 0.09 22.17
C SER A 65 19.84 0.09 22.92
N ARG A 66 21.00 0.00 22.26
CA ARG A 66 22.29 0.07 22.98
C ARG A 66 23.25 1.21 22.60
N THR A 67 23.03 2.01 21.54
CA THR A 67 24.05 3.05 21.19
C THR A 67 23.59 4.35 20.53
N PHE A 68 22.33 4.54 20.11
CA PHE A 68 21.94 5.71 19.30
C PHE A 68 21.02 6.73 19.99
N GLY A 69 20.94 6.71 21.32
CA GLY A 69 19.99 7.48 22.13
C GLY A 69 20.22 8.99 22.30
N ALA A 70 21.09 9.66 21.52
CA ALA A 70 21.37 11.09 21.80
C ALA A 70 21.46 12.05 20.60
N VAL A 71 21.46 11.59 19.33
CA VAL A 71 21.77 12.51 18.21
C VAL A 71 20.79 12.47 17.03
N ARG A 72 19.86 11.50 16.97
CA ARG A 72 18.97 11.38 15.79
C ARG A 72 17.65 12.15 15.88
N ASP A 73 17.29 12.67 17.04
CA ASP A 73 16.04 13.42 17.28
C ASP A 73 15.99 14.82 16.63
N ARG A 74 17.01 15.21 15.86
CA ARG A 74 17.12 16.52 15.21
C ARG A 74 17.28 16.48 13.69
N VAL A 75 16.78 15.43 13.02
CA VAL A 75 16.64 15.46 11.56
C VAL A 75 15.16 15.63 11.19
N PRO A 76 14.72 16.83 10.79
CA PRO A 76 13.39 17.04 10.22
C PRO A 76 13.30 16.24 8.92
N GLY A 77 12.47 15.19 8.89
CA GLY A 77 12.25 14.36 7.71
C GLY A 77 12.62 12.88 7.84
N GLY A 78 13.09 12.42 9.00
CA GLY A 78 13.25 10.98 9.26
C GLY A 78 11.89 10.31 9.43
N SER A 79 11.49 9.44 8.50
CA SER A 79 10.28 8.63 8.61
C SER A 79 10.21 7.95 9.97
N LYS A 80 9.13 8.23 10.73
CA LYS A 80 8.90 7.76 12.10
C LYS A 80 9.00 6.23 12.16
N ALA A 81 9.42 5.75 13.34
CA ALA A 81 9.70 4.37 13.75
C ALA A 81 8.68 3.26 13.39
N VAL A 82 7.59 3.54 12.67
CA VAL A 82 6.52 2.60 12.29
C VAL A 82 6.93 1.67 11.14
N THR A 83 7.82 2.10 10.24
CA THR A 83 8.29 1.28 9.10
C THR A 83 9.65 0.62 9.34
N ARG A 84 10.27 0.80 10.52
CA ARG A 84 11.55 0.16 10.80
C ARG A 84 11.34 -1.35 10.88
N GLY A 85 12.13 -2.11 10.12
CA GLY A 85 12.02 -3.57 10.03
C GLY A 85 10.95 -4.07 9.06
N VAL A 86 10.42 -3.24 8.17
CA VAL A 86 9.53 -3.67 7.08
C VAL A 86 10.04 -3.10 5.77
N LYS A 87 10.20 -3.95 4.77
CA LYS A 87 10.42 -3.55 3.39
C LYS A 87 9.33 -4.18 2.52
N ALA A 88 8.74 -3.37 1.65
CA ALA A 88 7.76 -3.84 0.69
C ALA A 88 8.27 -3.60 -0.72
N GLU A 89 8.03 -4.58 -1.60
CA GLU A 89 8.22 -4.41 -3.04
C GLU A 89 6.83 -4.50 -3.69
N VAL A 90 6.40 -3.39 -4.29
CA VAL A 90 5.04 -3.25 -4.84
C VAL A 90 5.09 -3.25 -6.36
N GLY A 91 4.40 -4.21 -6.97
CA GLY A 91 4.09 -4.26 -8.39
C GLY A 91 2.74 -3.61 -8.69
N GLU A 92 2.24 -3.81 -9.92
CA GLU A 92 0.93 -3.26 -10.31
C GLU A 92 -0.25 -3.99 -9.66
N VAL A 93 -0.08 -5.29 -9.40
CA VAL A 93 -1.12 -6.16 -8.81
C VAL A 93 -0.59 -6.91 -7.58
N GLN A 94 0.72 -7.15 -7.53
CA GLN A 94 1.35 -8.05 -6.57
C GLN A 94 2.26 -7.30 -5.62
N THR A 95 2.49 -7.86 -4.43
CA THR A 95 3.47 -7.34 -3.48
C THR A 95 4.20 -8.45 -2.73
N ALA A 96 5.47 -8.21 -2.44
CA ALA A 96 6.31 -9.05 -1.59
C ALA A 96 6.76 -8.24 -0.36
N LEU A 97 6.85 -8.91 0.78
CA LEU A 97 7.10 -8.28 2.08
C LEU A 97 8.24 -8.98 2.82
N ASP A 98 9.22 -8.20 3.28
CA ASP A 98 10.27 -8.64 4.18
C ASP A 98 10.11 -7.95 5.53
N LEU A 99 9.97 -8.73 6.59
CA LEU A 99 9.80 -8.26 7.96
C LEU A 99 10.97 -8.71 8.83
N GLU A 100 11.40 -7.83 9.72
CA GLU A 100 12.34 -8.12 10.80
C GLU A 100 11.63 -7.85 12.13
N ILE A 101 11.56 -8.87 13.01
CA ILE A 101 10.85 -8.79 14.29
C ILE A 101 11.72 -9.24 15.46
N VAL A 102 11.43 -8.67 16.63
CA VAL A 102 11.88 -9.15 17.94
C VAL A 102 10.67 -9.71 18.66
N VAL A 103 10.81 -10.91 19.22
CA VAL A 103 9.71 -11.63 19.87
C VAL A 103 9.90 -11.71 21.38
N ASP A 104 8.83 -11.90 22.13
CA ASP A 104 8.91 -12.07 23.59
C ASP A 104 9.51 -13.43 23.97
N PHE A 105 10.21 -13.50 25.11
CA PHE A 105 10.66 -14.78 25.65
C PHE A 105 9.47 -15.68 26.03
N GLY A 106 9.57 -16.97 25.70
CA GLY A 106 8.59 -17.98 26.09
C GLY A 106 7.44 -18.21 25.10
N VAL A 107 7.40 -17.51 23.96
CA VAL A 107 6.45 -17.78 22.88
C VAL A 107 7.03 -18.70 21.81
N SER A 108 6.17 -19.43 21.12
CA SER A 108 6.54 -20.25 19.96
C SER A 108 6.79 -19.34 18.75
N ILE A 109 8.06 -19.25 18.31
CA ILE A 109 8.46 -18.43 17.16
C ILE A 109 7.69 -18.84 15.89
N SER A 110 7.47 -20.14 15.69
CA SER A 110 6.74 -20.64 14.52
C SER A 110 5.29 -20.20 14.52
N ASP A 111 4.63 -20.18 15.69
CA ASP A 111 3.24 -19.74 15.81
C ASP A 111 3.11 -18.23 15.67
N VAL A 112 4.02 -17.46 16.27
CA VAL A 112 4.07 -16.00 16.10
C VAL A 112 4.29 -15.65 14.63
N ALA A 113 5.28 -16.25 13.97
CA ALA A 113 5.56 -16.00 12.56
C ALA A 113 4.37 -16.37 11.66
N ARG A 114 3.65 -17.46 11.97
CA ARG A 114 2.42 -17.82 11.25
C ARG A 114 1.34 -16.77 11.43
N ALA A 115 1.08 -16.35 12.68
CA ALA A 115 0.08 -15.33 12.98
C ALA A 115 0.42 -13.98 12.34
N VAL A 116 1.70 -13.57 12.33
CA VAL A 116 2.17 -12.38 11.63
C VAL A 116 1.90 -12.48 10.14
N ARG A 117 2.25 -13.60 9.48
CA ARG A 117 1.94 -13.79 8.05
C ARG A 117 0.46 -13.66 7.77
N GLU A 118 -0.38 -14.35 8.53
CA GLU A 118 -1.84 -14.32 8.36
C GLU A 118 -2.39 -12.89 8.52
N ASN A 119 -1.97 -12.16 9.56
CA ASN A 119 -2.49 -10.82 9.80
C ASN A 119 -2.00 -9.80 8.76
N VAL A 120 -0.72 -9.85 8.39
CA VAL A 120 -0.12 -8.96 7.40
C VAL A 120 -0.74 -9.16 6.02
N VAL A 121 -0.84 -10.40 5.54
CA VAL A 121 -1.48 -10.72 4.25
C VAL A 121 -2.89 -10.17 4.25
N ALA A 122 -3.68 -10.52 5.27
CA ALA A 122 -5.07 -10.13 5.30
C ALA A 122 -5.25 -8.61 5.40
N ALA A 123 -4.38 -7.89 6.11
CA ALA A 123 -4.43 -6.42 6.19
C ALA A 123 -4.08 -5.75 4.85
N VAL A 124 -2.99 -6.17 4.21
CA VAL A 124 -2.52 -5.57 2.96
C VAL A 124 -3.52 -5.82 1.84
N GLU A 125 -3.98 -7.06 1.66
CA GLU A 125 -4.94 -7.40 0.61
C GLU A 125 -6.26 -6.64 0.78
N ARG A 126 -6.80 -6.57 2.00
CA ARG A 126 -8.06 -5.86 2.28
C ARG A 126 -7.96 -4.35 2.05
N MET A 127 -6.84 -3.73 2.41
CA MET A 127 -6.71 -2.26 2.37
C MET A 127 -6.23 -1.75 1.01
N THR A 128 -5.44 -2.54 0.28
CA THR A 128 -4.77 -2.09 -0.95
C THR A 128 -5.34 -2.74 -2.20
N GLY A 129 -5.98 -3.91 -2.08
CA GLY A 129 -6.41 -4.71 -3.22
C GLY A 129 -5.26 -5.38 -3.98
N LEU A 130 -4.03 -5.30 -3.47
CA LEU A 130 -2.87 -6.03 -4.00
C LEU A 130 -2.89 -7.48 -3.54
N GLU A 131 -2.37 -8.39 -4.35
CA GLU A 131 -2.13 -9.80 -4.02
C GLU A 131 -0.77 -9.95 -3.33
N VAL A 132 -0.73 -10.54 -2.13
CA VAL A 132 0.54 -10.75 -1.42
C VAL A 132 1.13 -12.10 -1.85
N VAL A 133 2.26 -12.06 -2.55
CA VAL A 133 2.90 -13.27 -3.10
C VAL A 133 3.67 -14.01 -2.00
N GLU A 134 4.38 -13.26 -1.17
CA GLU A 134 5.17 -13.82 -0.08
C GLU A 134 5.37 -12.82 1.06
N VAL A 135 5.58 -13.40 2.26
CA VAL A 135 5.91 -12.66 3.48
C VAL A 135 7.07 -13.39 4.16
N ASN A 136 8.27 -12.83 4.02
CA ASN A 136 9.48 -13.30 4.66
C ASN A 136 9.61 -12.66 6.03
N ILE A 137 9.92 -13.45 7.05
CA ILE A 137 10.07 -12.96 8.43
C ILE A 137 11.42 -13.41 8.96
N ALA A 138 12.27 -12.44 9.27
CA ALA A 138 13.50 -12.62 10.03
C ALA A 138 13.22 -12.29 11.50
N VAL A 139 13.55 -13.22 12.40
CA VAL A 139 13.51 -12.97 13.85
C VAL A 139 14.91 -12.59 14.28
N SER A 140 15.12 -11.32 14.63
CA SER A 140 16.45 -10.77 14.90
C SER A 140 16.86 -10.87 16.37
N ASP A 141 15.91 -10.90 17.30
CA ASP A 141 16.19 -11.01 18.74
C ASP A 141 15.00 -11.58 19.54
N VAL A 142 15.25 -11.94 20.80
CA VAL A 142 14.23 -12.35 21.77
C VAL A 142 14.32 -11.46 23.01
N LYS A 143 13.23 -10.77 23.37
CA LYS A 143 13.18 -9.92 24.56
C LYS A 143 13.17 -10.77 25.82
N LEU A 144 14.21 -10.61 26.64
CA LEU A 144 14.29 -11.23 27.97
C LEU A 144 13.57 -10.34 29.01
N PRO A 145 12.92 -10.94 30.02
CA PRO A 145 12.17 -10.20 31.04
C PRO A 145 13.03 -9.31 31.95
N GLU A 146 14.35 -9.53 32.01
CA GLU A 146 15.26 -8.78 32.91
C GLU A 146 15.76 -7.43 32.33
N GLU A 147 15.37 -7.09 31.10
CA GLU A 147 15.79 -5.84 30.44
C GLU A 147 14.80 -4.66 30.66
N GLU A 148 13.93 -4.71 31.66
CA GLU A 148 13.00 -3.62 32.00
C GLU A 148 13.64 -2.52 32.89
N GLU A 149 14.77 -2.78 33.55
CA GLU A 149 15.32 -1.86 34.57
C GLU A 149 16.21 -0.71 34.04
N GLU A 150 16.72 -0.77 32.80
CA GLU A 150 17.68 0.24 32.31
C GLU A 150 17.05 1.45 31.55
N GLU A 151 15.79 1.39 31.11
CA GLU A 151 15.18 2.45 30.28
C GLU A 151 14.44 3.57 31.04
N ALA A 152 14.25 3.45 32.36
CA ALA A 152 13.37 4.35 33.13
C ALA A 152 14.07 5.33 34.11
N ALA A 153 15.39 5.48 34.09
CA ALA A 153 16.08 6.42 34.98
C ALA A 153 16.58 7.68 34.24
N PRO A 154 15.91 8.84 34.37
CA PRO A 154 16.50 10.10 33.91
C PRO A 154 17.68 10.44 34.83
N ARG A 155 18.91 10.28 34.34
CA ARG A 155 20.10 10.87 34.96
C ARG A 155 20.02 12.39 34.82
N ILE A 156 19.50 13.05 35.85
CA ILE A 156 19.62 14.49 36.04
C ILE A 156 20.96 14.75 36.73
N GLN A 157 21.85 15.51 36.08
CA GLN A 157 22.99 16.19 36.70
C GLN A 157 22.77 17.69 36.63
#